data_AF-A0A344UV88-F1
#
_entry.id   AF-A0A344UV88-F1
#
_cell.length_a   1.000
_cell.length_b   1.000
_cell.length_c   1.000
_cell.angle_alpha   90.00
_cell.angle_beta   90.00
_cell.angle_gamma   90.00
#
_symmetry.space_group_name_H-M   'P 1'
#
loop_
_entity.id
_entity.type
_entity.pdbx_description
1 polymer ?
#
loop_
_entity_poly.entity_id
_entity_poly.type
_entity_poly.pdbx_seq_one_letter_code
_entity_poly.pdbx_strand_id
1 'polypeptide(L)'
;MTLTLDEVRRIRFPMARRPGEGYRAGEVDDFVDKVDATFAAIVDENDRLKAQLDALKKADGAAGGQPDAKLNEENTHLKAQLEELRAHQQEAGSAELERSRIAASEAENKVRAAQQEAATLRSQLEEARRSATQQTSVQGAGAAEVNRLRTENERLNSQLKQARNETEAARRAAAASPAKVASTSGAPDRIQVSTSAEAAPAVVRMVELAIADAERVVHEAHEEADRKMADAEKKAHEHIVDAQTRAERIESAARVNSERVTSEARATAEKVTTDAQARRNELFGELESERDDLTGKVDQLRAFENNYRDSIISHLRSQAENIEKGVFEPTATADLVRSENRVAPGSSATPRLDALITGRSQQN
;
A
#
# COMPACT_ATOMS: atom_id res chain seq x y z
N MET A 1 34.40 17.23 21.76
CA MET A 1 33.39 17.77 22.69
C MET A 1 32.40 18.56 21.88
N THR A 2 31.22 17.99 21.75
CA THR A 2 30.02 18.57 21.15
C THR A 2 29.26 19.32 22.26
N LEU A 3 28.50 20.35 21.88
CA LEU A 3 27.90 21.36 22.74
C LEU A 3 27.40 20.88 24.12
N THR A 4 27.61 21.71 25.14
CA THR A 4 27.02 21.52 26.48
C THR A 4 25.56 21.98 26.51
N LEU A 5 24.78 21.49 27.48
CA LEU A 5 23.35 21.84 27.64
C LEU A 5 23.14 23.36 27.74
N ASP A 6 24.06 24.07 28.43
CA ASP A 6 24.02 25.52 28.56
C ASP A 6 24.37 26.25 27.25
N GLU A 7 25.19 25.65 26.39
CA GLU A 7 25.53 26.21 25.08
C GLU A 7 24.37 26.09 24.09
N VAL A 8 23.63 24.98 24.10
CA VAL A 8 22.44 24.78 23.25
C VAL A 8 21.37 25.81 23.58
N ARG A 9 21.12 26.05 24.87
CA ARG A 9 20.17 27.08 25.35
C ARG A 9 20.56 28.50 25.00
N ARG A 10 21.85 28.76 24.78
CA ARG A 10 22.38 30.10 24.50
C ARG A 10 22.39 30.42 23.00
N ILE A 11 22.16 29.44 22.14
CA ILE A 11 22.11 29.65 20.69
C ILE A 11 20.82 30.39 20.35
N ARG A 12 20.99 31.52 19.64
CA ARG A 12 19.87 32.31 19.11
C ARG A 12 19.88 32.25 17.58
N PHE A 13 18.78 31.82 17.01
CA PHE A 13 18.60 31.80 15.57
C PHE A 13 18.06 33.15 15.08
N PRO A 14 18.66 33.76 14.03
CA PRO A 14 18.14 34.99 13.44
C PRO A 14 16.82 34.72 12.72
N MET A 15 15.82 35.58 12.93
CA MET A 15 14.52 35.45 12.26
C MET A 15 14.66 35.74 10.76
N ALA A 16 14.03 34.93 9.93
CA ALA A 16 14.14 35.06 8.50
C ALA A 16 13.51 36.36 7.98
N ARG A 17 14.15 36.96 6.97
CA ARG A 17 13.78 38.29 6.43
C ARG A 17 12.48 38.30 5.62
N ARG A 18 11.92 37.13 5.26
CA ARG A 18 10.70 37.01 4.45
C ARG A 18 9.62 36.19 5.19
N PRO A 19 8.33 36.61 5.14
CA PRO A 19 7.26 35.83 5.73
C PRO A 19 7.12 34.48 5.03
N GLY A 20 7.30 33.38 5.77
CA GLY A 20 7.15 32.01 5.27
C GLY A 20 8.43 31.30 4.83
N GLU A 21 9.59 31.96 4.91
CA GLU A 21 10.88 31.37 4.51
C GLU A 21 11.76 31.12 5.75
N GLY A 22 11.45 30.09 6.54
CA GLY A 22 12.24 29.73 7.73
C GLY A 22 11.49 28.79 8.68
N TYR A 23 12.22 28.12 9.58
CA TYR A 23 11.61 27.32 10.64
C TYR A 23 10.83 28.21 11.61
N ARG A 24 9.66 27.74 12.06
CA ARG A 24 8.82 28.49 13.00
C ARG A 24 9.49 28.49 14.37
N ALA A 25 9.58 29.65 15.01
CA ALA A 25 10.25 29.79 16.31
C ALA A 25 9.72 28.81 17.36
N GLY A 26 8.40 28.58 17.42
CA GLY A 26 7.81 27.61 18.35
C GLY A 26 8.16 26.15 18.06
N GLU A 27 8.25 25.75 16.78
CA GLU A 27 8.65 24.37 16.42
C GLU A 27 10.14 24.12 16.68
N VAL A 28 10.96 25.17 16.58
CA VAL A 28 12.38 25.13 16.96
C VAL A 28 12.53 25.05 18.47
N ASP A 29 11.71 25.76 19.25
CA ASP A 29 11.70 25.71 20.71
C ASP A 29 11.29 24.31 21.23
N ASP A 30 10.19 23.77 20.70
CA ASP A 30 9.72 22.41 21.01
C ASP A 30 10.76 21.32 20.67
N PHE A 31 11.57 21.56 19.64
CA PHE A 31 12.65 20.66 19.25
C PHE A 31 13.86 20.80 20.20
N VAL A 32 14.21 22.02 20.60
CA VAL A 32 15.30 22.28 21.55
C VAL A 32 14.97 21.68 22.93
N ASP A 33 13.73 21.75 23.40
CA ASP A 33 13.29 21.11 24.65
C ASP A 33 13.48 19.58 24.62
N LYS A 34 13.19 18.94 23.47
CA LYS A 34 13.42 17.49 23.30
C LYS A 34 14.90 17.16 23.24
N VAL A 35 15.70 17.98 22.58
CA VAL A 35 17.16 17.82 22.55
C VAL A 35 17.73 17.92 23.97
N ASP A 36 17.28 18.89 24.76
CA ASP A 36 17.67 19.05 26.16
C ASP A 36 17.34 17.81 27.01
N ALA A 37 16.11 17.30 26.89
CA ALA A 37 15.69 16.11 27.62
C ALA A 37 16.50 14.86 27.25
N THR A 38 16.77 14.66 25.95
CA THR A 38 17.59 13.52 25.49
C THR A 38 19.06 13.66 25.89
N PHE A 39 19.61 14.87 25.86
CA PHE A 39 20.99 15.12 26.24
C PHE A 39 21.20 14.92 27.74
N ALA A 40 20.26 15.36 28.58
CA ALA A 40 20.27 15.07 30.02
C ALA A 40 20.25 13.56 30.29
N ALA A 41 19.36 12.81 29.60
CA ALA A 41 19.31 11.36 29.72
C ALA A 41 20.63 10.67 29.31
N ILE A 42 21.27 11.15 28.23
CA ILE A 42 22.57 10.61 27.77
C ILE A 42 23.70 10.92 28.76
N VAL A 43 23.67 12.08 29.43
CA VAL A 43 24.66 12.43 30.44
C VAL A 43 24.48 11.54 31.69
N ASP A 44 23.25 11.37 32.16
CA ASP A 44 22.94 10.48 33.28
C ASP A 44 23.33 9.02 32.98
N GLU A 45 23.07 8.56 31.75
CA GLU A 45 23.48 7.23 31.30
C GLU A 45 25.01 7.09 31.24
N ASN A 46 25.72 8.10 30.73
CA ASN A 46 27.19 8.09 30.72
C ASN A 46 27.78 8.06 32.14
N ASP A 47 27.20 8.80 33.08
CA ASP A 47 27.66 8.81 34.46
C ASP A 47 27.34 7.49 35.16
N ARG A 48 26.19 6.87 34.86
CA ARG A 48 25.84 5.52 35.31
C ARG A 48 26.80 4.46 34.74
N LEU A 49 27.11 4.52 33.44
CA LEU A 49 28.03 3.60 32.78
C LEU A 49 29.46 3.76 33.31
N LYS A 50 29.92 4.99 33.57
CA LYS A 50 31.22 5.23 34.23
C LYS A 50 31.24 4.65 35.64
N ALA A 51 30.18 4.84 36.42
CA ALA A 51 30.08 4.26 37.76
C ALA A 51 30.10 2.72 37.74
N GLN A 52 29.46 2.11 36.73
CA GLN A 52 29.51 0.67 36.51
C GLN A 52 30.91 0.20 36.10
N LEU A 53 31.58 0.91 35.20
CA LEU A 53 32.95 0.59 34.79
C LEU A 53 33.94 0.72 35.95
N ASP A 54 33.81 1.75 36.79
CA ASP A 54 34.65 1.91 37.97
C ASP A 54 34.38 0.80 39.01
N ALA A 55 33.13 0.39 39.18
CA ALA A 55 32.77 -0.74 40.04
C ALA A 55 33.33 -2.07 39.52
N LEU A 56 33.21 -2.34 38.22
CA LEU A 56 33.77 -3.52 37.55
C LEU A 56 35.30 -3.53 37.60
N LYS A 57 35.95 -2.41 37.32
CA LYS A 57 37.41 -2.28 37.38
C LYS A 57 37.95 -2.44 38.80
N LYS A 58 37.18 -2.02 39.80
CA LYS A 58 37.50 -2.24 41.21
C LYS A 58 37.24 -3.68 41.66
N ALA A 59 36.26 -4.36 41.06
CA ALA A 59 36.01 -5.79 41.26
C ALA A 59 37.11 -6.66 40.63
N ASP A 60 37.54 -6.35 39.41
CA ASP A 60 38.68 -7.01 38.74
C ASP A 60 40.01 -6.76 39.46
N GLY A 61 40.18 -5.59 40.09
CA GLY A 61 41.36 -5.28 40.90
C GLY A 61 41.38 -5.95 42.29
N ALA A 62 40.23 -6.45 42.78
CA ALA A 62 40.10 -7.08 44.09
C ALA A 62 40.17 -8.62 44.04
N ALA A 63 39.98 -9.22 42.86
CA ALA A 63 40.12 -10.66 42.63
C ALA A 63 41.55 -11.05 42.27
N GLY A 64 42.49 -10.84 43.20
CA GLY A 64 43.87 -11.36 43.12
C GLY A 64 43.98 -12.86 43.41
N GLY A 65 43.08 -13.68 42.84
CA GLY A 65 43.15 -15.15 42.90
C GLY A 65 43.60 -15.67 41.54
N GLN A 66 44.66 -16.49 41.50
CA GLN A 66 45.13 -17.12 40.27
C GLN A 66 43.96 -17.76 39.51
N PRO A 67 43.69 -17.37 38.26
CA PRO A 67 42.56 -17.89 37.52
C PRO A 67 42.83 -19.34 37.13
N ASP A 68 41.88 -20.22 37.41
CA ASP A 68 41.90 -21.61 36.96
C ASP A 68 42.12 -21.65 35.43
N ALA A 69 43.32 -22.08 35.01
CA ALA A 69 43.75 -22.04 33.61
C ALA A 69 42.77 -22.76 32.67
N LYS A 70 42.13 -23.84 33.15
CA LYS A 70 41.11 -24.59 32.40
C LYS A 70 39.84 -23.78 32.15
N LEU A 71 39.36 -23.03 33.15
CA LEU A 71 38.20 -22.16 33.00
C LEU A 71 38.49 -20.99 32.05
N ASN A 72 39.73 -20.50 32.03
CA ASN A 72 40.15 -19.49 31.06
C ASN A 72 40.24 -20.05 29.63
N GLU A 73 40.78 -21.25 29.44
CA GLU A 73 40.80 -21.93 28.13
C GLU A 73 39.39 -22.23 27.60
N GLU A 74 38.47 -22.65 28.48
CA GLU A 74 37.08 -22.89 28.10
C GLU A 74 36.35 -21.58 27.77
N ASN A 75 36.61 -20.50 28.53
CA ASN A 75 36.08 -19.17 28.21
C ASN A 75 36.64 -18.59 26.90
N THR A 76 37.91 -18.81 26.58
CA THR A 76 38.47 -18.36 25.29
C THR A 76 37.88 -19.15 24.13
N HIS A 77 37.68 -20.46 24.30
CA HIS A 77 37.05 -21.31 23.31
C HIS A 77 35.56 -20.94 23.09
N LEU A 78 34.80 -20.72 24.16
CA LEU A 78 33.40 -20.28 24.08
C LEU A 78 33.28 -18.88 23.47
N LYS A 79 34.22 -17.97 23.76
CA LYS A 79 34.28 -16.65 23.12
C LYS A 79 34.56 -16.76 21.62
N ALA A 80 35.50 -17.62 21.21
CA ALA A 80 35.79 -17.86 19.80
C ALA A 80 34.57 -18.44 19.06
N GLN A 81 33.87 -19.41 19.65
CA GLN A 81 32.63 -19.96 19.08
C GLN A 81 31.52 -18.91 18.95
N LEU A 82 31.35 -18.04 19.95
CA LEU A 82 30.37 -16.96 19.89
C LEU A 82 30.71 -15.91 18.82
N GLU A 83 32.00 -15.62 18.63
CA GLU A 83 32.46 -14.71 17.60
C GLU A 83 32.25 -15.30 16.20
N GLU A 84 32.52 -16.59 16.01
CA GLU A 84 32.26 -17.33 14.77
C GLU A 84 30.75 -17.42 14.46
N LEU A 85 29.91 -17.75 15.45
CA LEU A 85 28.45 -17.75 15.32
C LEU A 85 27.90 -16.35 14.98
N ARG A 86 28.48 -15.29 15.56
CA ARG A 86 28.11 -13.91 15.20
C ARG A 86 28.54 -13.54 13.80
N ALA A 87 29.75 -13.91 13.37
CA ALA A 87 30.22 -13.67 12.02
C ALA A 87 29.31 -14.39 11.00
N HIS A 88 28.96 -15.65 11.26
CA HIS A 88 28.05 -16.41 10.41
C HIS A 88 26.63 -15.80 10.38
N GLN A 89 26.12 -15.26 11.49
CA GLN A 89 24.84 -14.53 11.49
C GLN A 89 24.92 -13.20 10.72
N GLN A 90 26.03 -12.46 10.80
CA GLN A 90 26.24 -11.23 10.04
C GLN A 90 26.39 -11.49 8.54
N GLU A 91 27.10 -12.55 8.15
CA GLU A 91 27.22 -12.99 6.76
C GLU A 91 25.89 -13.49 6.21
N ALA A 92 25.14 -14.28 6.97
CA ALA A 92 23.79 -14.72 6.56
C ALA A 92 22.83 -13.53 6.41
N GLY A 93 22.83 -12.61 7.39
CA GLY A 93 22.00 -11.41 7.34
C GLY A 93 22.36 -10.46 6.21
N SER A 94 23.66 -10.27 5.92
CA SER A 94 24.11 -9.44 4.80
C SER A 94 23.82 -10.09 3.44
N ALA A 95 23.95 -11.41 3.32
CA ALA A 95 23.57 -12.15 2.12
C ALA A 95 22.05 -12.09 1.85
N GLU A 96 21.22 -12.15 2.90
CA GLU A 96 19.76 -12.00 2.79
C GLU A 96 19.36 -10.57 2.44
N LEU A 97 19.99 -9.56 3.02
CA LEU A 97 19.83 -8.15 2.66
C LEU A 97 20.19 -7.89 1.19
N GLU A 98 21.28 -8.47 0.71
CA GLU A 98 21.72 -8.30 -0.67
C GLU A 98 20.77 -9.00 -1.65
N ARG A 99 20.29 -10.21 -1.32
CA ARG A 99 19.23 -10.90 -2.09
C ARG A 99 17.94 -10.08 -2.12
N SER A 100 17.55 -9.50 -0.99
CA SER A 100 16.37 -8.63 -0.92
C SER A 100 16.55 -7.35 -1.75
N ARG A 101 17.74 -6.75 -1.76
CA ARG A 101 18.05 -5.58 -2.58
C ARG A 101 18.01 -5.89 -4.08
N ILE A 102 18.59 -7.03 -4.48
CA ILE A 102 18.55 -7.48 -5.87
C ILE A 102 17.09 -7.72 -6.29
N ALA A 103 16.32 -8.45 -5.49
CA ALA A 103 14.90 -8.70 -5.75
C ALA A 103 14.07 -7.40 -5.82
N ALA A 104 14.35 -6.42 -4.95
CA ALA A 104 13.72 -5.11 -4.99
C ALA A 104 14.08 -4.35 -6.27
N SER A 105 15.35 -4.34 -6.68
CA SER A 105 15.78 -3.67 -7.91
C SER A 105 15.16 -4.32 -9.16
N GLU A 106 15.00 -5.64 -9.17
CA GLU A 106 14.31 -6.36 -10.25
C GLU A 106 12.82 -6.03 -10.29
N ALA A 107 12.17 -5.95 -9.13
CA ALA A 107 10.78 -5.54 -9.03
C ALA A 107 10.58 -4.10 -9.54
N GLU A 108 11.45 -3.17 -9.15
CA GLU A 108 11.43 -1.78 -9.66
C GLU A 108 11.59 -1.72 -11.17
N ASN A 109 12.52 -2.51 -11.73
CA ASN A 109 12.72 -2.58 -13.19
C ASN A 109 11.49 -3.13 -13.91
N LYS A 110 10.84 -4.18 -13.36
CA LYS A 110 9.59 -4.73 -13.90
C LYS A 110 8.45 -3.71 -13.84
N VAL A 111 8.32 -2.95 -12.74
CA VAL A 111 7.32 -1.88 -12.61
C VAL A 111 7.57 -0.78 -13.64
N ARG A 112 8.82 -0.35 -13.83
CA ARG A 112 9.17 0.65 -14.85
C ARG A 112 8.85 0.16 -16.26
N ALA A 113 9.16 -1.09 -16.59
CA ALA A 113 8.81 -1.68 -17.89
C ALA A 113 7.29 -1.70 -18.09
N ALA A 114 6.51 -2.17 -17.11
CA ALA A 114 5.05 -2.17 -17.17
C ALA A 114 4.46 -0.75 -17.29
N GLN A 115 5.07 0.25 -16.65
CA GLN A 115 4.67 1.66 -16.81
C GLN A 115 4.93 2.20 -18.22
N GLN A 116 6.07 1.83 -18.83
CA GLN A 116 6.37 2.19 -20.21
C GLN A 116 5.37 1.53 -21.18
N GLU A 117 5.05 0.25 -21.00
CA GLU A 117 4.02 -0.45 -21.78
C GLU A 117 2.63 0.18 -21.59
N ALA A 118 2.26 0.56 -20.36
CA ALA A 118 1.01 1.26 -20.11
C ALA A 118 0.97 2.64 -20.81
N ALA A 119 2.11 3.34 -20.89
CA ALA A 119 2.21 4.61 -21.60
C ALA A 119 2.07 4.43 -23.12
N THR A 120 2.70 3.40 -23.70
CA THR A 120 2.59 3.12 -25.14
C THR A 120 1.18 2.65 -25.52
N LEU A 121 0.53 1.82 -24.70
CA LEU A 121 -0.86 1.43 -24.91
C LEU A 121 -1.81 2.63 -24.80
N ARG A 122 -1.56 3.55 -23.87
CA ARG A 122 -2.34 4.80 -23.77
C ARG A 122 -2.19 5.68 -25.00
N SER A 123 -0.98 5.86 -25.54
CA SER A 123 -0.79 6.65 -26.76
C SER A 123 -1.47 6.00 -27.97
N GLN A 124 -1.41 4.67 -28.10
CA GLN A 124 -2.13 3.93 -29.15
C GLN A 124 -3.66 4.09 -29.02
N LEU A 125 -4.20 4.04 -27.81
CA LEU A 125 -5.63 4.29 -27.55
C LEU A 125 -6.05 5.72 -27.89
N GLU A 126 -5.21 6.70 -27.58
CA GLU A 126 -5.48 8.09 -27.90
C GLU A 126 -5.45 8.34 -29.41
N GLU A 127 -4.50 7.73 -30.12
CA GLU A 127 -4.41 7.78 -31.57
C GLU A 127 -5.60 7.08 -32.25
N ALA A 128 -6.01 5.90 -31.75
CA ALA A 128 -7.22 5.22 -32.20
C ALA A 128 -8.49 6.03 -31.94
N ARG A 129 -8.56 6.76 -30.81
CA ARG A 129 -9.67 7.68 -30.53
C ARG A 129 -9.67 8.87 -31.47
N ARG A 130 -8.50 9.44 -31.78
CA ARG A 130 -8.37 10.55 -32.74
C ARG A 130 -8.79 10.12 -34.14
N SER A 131 -8.35 8.95 -34.60
CA SER A 131 -8.75 8.42 -35.91
C SER A 131 -10.25 8.10 -35.98
N ALA A 132 -10.84 7.53 -34.92
CA ALA A 132 -12.29 7.30 -34.83
C ALA A 132 -13.09 8.61 -34.83
N THR A 133 -12.62 9.65 -34.12
CA THR A 133 -13.25 10.97 -34.11
C THR A 133 -13.17 11.63 -35.49
N GLN A 134 -12.04 11.48 -36.18
CA GLN A 134 -11.83 12.00 -37.54
C GLN A 134 -12.69 11.26 -38.58
N GLN A 135 -12.88 9.94 -38.45
CA GLN A 135 -13.84 9.20 -39.27
C GLN A 135 -15.28 9.65 -39.04
N THR A 136 -15.67 9.89 -37.78
CA THR A 136 -17.03 10.33 -37.43
C THR A 136 -17.32 11.72 -37.98
N SER A 137 -16.36 12.65 -37.96
CA SER A 137 -16.53 13.98 -38.53
C SER A 137 -16.59 13.97 -40.07
N VAL A 138 -15.81 13.11 -40.74
CA VAL A 138 -15.89 12.91 -42.20
C VAL A 138 -17.23 12.29 -42.60
N GLN A 139 -17.74 11.31 -41.85
CA GLN A 139 -19.07 10.74 -42.09
C GLN A 139 -20.20 11.75 -41.85
N GLY A 140 -20.11 12.57 -40.80
CA GLY A 140 -21.07 13.64 -40.51
C GLY A 140 -21.08 14.72 -41.59
N ALA A 141 -19.90 15.12 -42.10
CA ALA A 141 -19.79 16.05 -43.22
C ALA A 141 -20.37 15.47 -44.51
N GLY A 142 -20.08 14.20 -44.82
CA GLY A 142 -20.65 13.51 -45.98
C GLY A 142 -22.17 13.39 -45.89
N ALA A 143 -22.74 13.06 -44.73
CA ALA A 143 -24.18 13.01 -44.52
C ALA A 143 -24.86 14.39 -44.69
N ALA A 144 -24.22 15.46 -44.22
CA ALA A 144 -24.71 16.82 -44.41
C ALA A 144 -24.67 17.24 -45.89
N GLU A 145 -23.65 16.83 -46.63
CA GLU A 145 -23.52 17.10 -48.06
C GLU A 145 -24.55 16.32 -48.89
N VAL A 146 -24.79 15.05 -48.56
CA VAL A 146 -25.87 14.26 -49.18
C VAL A 146 -27.24 14.89 -48.95
N ASN A 147 -27.51 15.41 -47.75
CA ASN A 147 -28.76 16.10 -47.46
C ASN A 147 -28.88 17.41 -48.25
N ARG A 148 -27.80 18.20 -48.38
CA ARG A 148 -27.79 19.40 -49.24
C ARG A 148 -28.10 19.05 -50.69
N LEU A 149 -27.42 18.07 -51.25
CA LEU A 149 -27.64 17.62 -52.64
C LEU A 149 -29.06 17.09 -52.86
N ARG A 150 -29.68 16.43 -51.87
CA ARG A 150 -31.09 16.04 -51.93
C ARG A 150 -32.02 17.25 -51.98
N THR A 151 -31.84 18.22 -51.09
CA THR A 151 -32.68 19.45 -51.07
C THR A 151 -32.52 20.26 -52.35
N GLU A 152 -31.32 20.30 -52.92
CA GLU A 152 -31.05 20.97 -54.20
C GLU A 152 -31.71 20.22 -55.36
N ASN A 153 -31.66 18.89 -55.38
CA ASN A 153 -32.38 18.08 -56.36
C ASN A 153 -33.89 18.31 -56.27
N GLU A 154 -34.48 18.33 -55.08
CA GLU A 154 -35.92 18.62 -54.89
C GLU A 154 -36.28 20.02 -55.39
N ARG A 155 -35.42 21.01 -55.15
CA ARG A 155 -35.58 22.38 -55.65
C ARG A 155 -35.50 22.44 -57.17
N LEU A 156 -34.52 21.80 -57.79
CA LEU A 156 -34.39 21.72 -59.24
C LEU A 156 -35.59 21.01 -59.87
N ASN A 157 -36.09 19.94 -59.23
CA ASN A 157 -37.24 19.20 -59.72
C ASN A 157 -38.53 20.03 -59.65
N SER A 158 -38.70 20.85 -58.61
CA SER A 158 -39.84 21.77 -58.51
C SER A 158 -39.75 22.91 -59.54
N GLN A 159 -38.55 23.44 -59.82
CA GLN A 159 -38.32 24.40 -60.90
C GLN A 159 -38.64 23.81 -62.28
N LEU A 160 -38.23 22.57 -62.55
CA LEU A 160 -38.57 21.87 -63.79
C LEU A 160 -40.08 21.66 -63.94
N LYS A 161 -40.79 21.33 -62.85
CA LYS A 161 -42.26 21.25 -62.86
C LYS A 161 -42.90 22.60 -63.14
N GLN A 162 -42.41 23.69 -62.54
CA GLN A 162 -42.92 25.04 -62.81
C GLN A 162 -42.71 25.44 -64.27
N ALA A 163 -41.51 25.25 -64.83
CA ALA A 163 -41.22 25.54 -66.23
C ALA A 163 -42.08 24.69 -67.20
N ARG A 164 -42.36 23.42 -66.86
CA ARG A 164 -43.30 22.59 -67.63
C ARG A 164 -44.71 23.12 -67.56
N ASN A 165 -45.19 23.50 -66.38
CA ASN A 165 -46.52 24.07 -66.22
C ASN A 165 -46.66 25.42 -66.93
N GLU A 166 -45.62 26.26 -66.93
CA GLU A 166 -45.57 27.52 -67.66
C GLU A 166 -45.56 27.31 -69.18
N THR A 167 -44.80 26.32 -69.69
CA THR A 167 -44.82 25.98 -71.12
C THR A 167 -46.14 25.34 -71.55
N GLU A 168 -46.77 24.52 -70.71
CA GLU A 168 -48.13 24.01 -70.93
C GLU A 168 -49.18 25.12 -70.85
N ALA A 169 -49.05 26.06 -69.91
CA ALA A 169 -49.92 27.23 -69.80
C ALA A 169 -49.74 28.15 -71.01
N ALA A 170 -48.52 28.34 -71.51
CA ALA A 170 -48.24 29.07 -72.74
C ALA A 170 -48.82 28.35 -73.97
N ARG A 171 -48.74 27.01 -74.04
CA ARG A 171 -49.42 26.22 -75.07
C ARG A 171 -50.94 26.32 -74.97
N ARG A 172 -51.51 26.30 -73.77
CA ARG A 172 -52.96 26.46 -73.54
C ARG A 172 -53.43 27.89 -73.83
N ALA A 173 -52.62 28.90 -73.53
CA ALA A 173 -52.89 30.30 -73.86
C ALA A 173 -52.77 30.54 -75.38
N ALA A 174 -51.82 29.88 -76.06
CA ALA A 174 -51.75 29.85 -77.52
C ALA A 174 -52.94 29.12 -78.16
N ALA A 175 -53.58 28.18 -77.45
CA ALA A 175 -54.81 27.52 -77.88
C ALA A 175 -56.10 28.30 -77.52
N ALA A 176 -56.03 29.33 -76.66
CA ALA A 176 -57.18 30.06 -76.13
C ALA A 176 -57.32 31.52 -76.63
N SER A 177 -56.41 32.01 -77.49
CA SER A 177 -56.58 33.27 -78.23
C SER A 177 -56.87 33.01 -79.71
N PRO A 178 -58.00 33.50 -80.28
CA PRO A 178 -58.21 33.46 -81.72
C PRO A 178 -57.47 34.64 -82.36
N ALA A 179 -56.22 34.45 -82.75
CA ALA A 179 -55.56 35.37 -83.66
C ALA A 179 -55.79 34.89 -85.10
N LYS A 180 -56.49 35.74 -85.87
CA LYS A 180 -56.59 35.73 -87.34
C LYS A 180 -55.19 35.51 -87.93
N VAL A 181 -54.91 34.32 -88.46
CA VAL A 181 -53.73 34.05 -89.29
C VAL A 181 -54.19 33.96 -90.74
N ALA A 182 -53.73 34.90 -91.55
CA ALA A 182 -53.78 34.77 -92.99
C ALA A 182 -53.00 33.52 -93.42
N SER A 183 -53.56 32.82 -94.40
CA SER A 183 -53.11 31.60 -95.02
C SER A 183 -51.62 31.58 -95.40
N THR A 184 -50.93 30.49 -95.05
CA THR A 184 -50.16 29.66 -96.01
C THR A 184 -49.98 28.24 -95.47
N SER A 185 -50.66 27.27 -96.11
CA SER A 185 -50.17 25.94 -96.49
C SER A 185 -49.37 25.10 -95.46
N GLY A 186 -50.02 24.10 -94.86
CA GLY A 186 -49.36 22.93 -94.25
C GLY A 186 -50.32 22.08 -93.40
N ALA A 187 -50.39 20.77 -93.67
CA ALA A 187 -51.38 19.79 -93.19
C ALA A 187 -51.37 19.52 -91.66
N PRO A 188 -52.42 18.88 -91.09
CA PRO A 188 -52.74 18.90 -89.66
C PRO A 188 -52.14 17.70 -88.89
N ASP A 189 -51.82 17.86 -87.60
CA ASP A 189 -51.63 16.71 -86.71
C ASP A 189 -52.48 16.80 -85.45
N ARG A 190 -53.37 15.81 -85.33
CA ARG A 190 -54.38 15.60 -84.31
C ARG A 190 -53.82 14.55 -83.37
N ILE A 191 -53.45 14.92 -82.13
CA ILE A 191 -53.11 13.95 -81.09
C ILE A 191 -54.40 13.22 -80.70
N GLN A 192 -54.61 12.06 -81.31
CA GLN A 192 -55.63 11.10 -80.91
C GLN A 192 -55.03 10.20 -79.84
N VAL A 193 -55.63 10.18 -78.64
CA VAL A 193 -55.50 9.06 -77.71
C VAL A 193 -56.32 7.93 -78.30
N SER A 194 -55.71 7.15 -79.20
CA SER A 194 -56.31 5.91 -79.68
C SER A 194 -56.23 4.87 -78.55
N THR A 195 -57.34 4.19 -78.34
CA THR A 195 -57.41 2.97 -77.55
C THR A 195 -56.42 1.94 -78.09
N SER A 196 -55.94 1.05 -77.22
CA SER A 196 -54.94 -0.02 -77.42
C SER A 196 -55.13 -0.98 -78.62
N ALA A 197 -56.10 -0.74 -79.50
CA ALA A 197 -56.44 -1.58 -80.63
C ALA A 197 -55.64 -1.25 -81.92
N GLU A 198 -54.91 -0.14 -81.97
CA GLU A 198 -54.14 0.28 -83.17
C GLU A 198 -52.67 0.63 -82.85
N ALA A 199 -52.12 0.07 -81.77
CA ALA A 199 -50.69 0.14 -81.50
C ALA A 199 -49.92 -0.68 -82.55
N ALA A 200 -48.98 -0.06 -83.25
CA ALA A 200 -48.09 -0.78 -84.17
C ALA A 200 -47.46 -1.99 -83.45
N PRO A 201 -47.35 -3.16 -84.11
CA PRO A 201 -46.87 -4.41 -83.47
C PRO A 201 -45.48 -4.28 -82.83
N ALA A 202 -44.70 -3.27 -83.20
CA ALA A 202 -43.43 -2.93 -82.57
C ALA A 202 -43.57 -2.37 -81.13
N VAL A 203 -44.62 -1.61 -80.84
CA VAL A 203 -44.82 -0.97 -79.52
C VAL A 203 -45.28 -2.00 -78.48
N VAL A 204 -46.16 -2.93 -78.86
CA VAL A 204 -46.60 -4.02 -77.97
C VAL A 204 -45.41 -4.91 -77.59
N ARG A 205 -44.56 -5.28 -78.54
CA ARG A 205 -43.30 -6.00 -78.28
C ARG A 205 -42.35 -5.24 -77.36
N MET A 206 -42.28 -3.92 -77.48
CA MET A 206 -41.42 -3.10 -76.63
C MET A 206 -41.92 -3.04 -75.19
N VAL A 207 -43.25 -3.01 -74.99
CA VAL A 207 -43.88 -3.10 -73.67
C VAL A 207 -43.72 -4.50 -73.07
N GLU A 208 -43.90 -5.56 -73.84
CA GLU A 208 -43.65 -6.94 -73.39
C GLU A 208 -42.18 -7.15 -72.99
N LEU A 209 -41.23 -6.65 -73.77
CA LEU A 209 -39.80 -6.68 -73.44
C LEU A 209 -39.51 -5.88 -72.17
N ALA A 210 -40.13 -4.70 -72.01
CA ALA A 210 -39.96 -3.87 -70.82
C ALA A 210 -40.56 -4.51 -69.56
N ILE A 211 -41.69 -5.23 -69.68
CA ILE A 211 -42.28 -6.00 -68.57
C ILE A 211 -41.35 -7.16 -68.19
N ALA A 212 -40.84 -7.90 -69.18
CA ALA A 212 -39.90 -8.99 -68.94
C ALA A 212 -38.59 -8.49 -68.29
N ASP A 213 -38.07 -7.34 -68.72
CA ASP A 213 -36.90 -6.71 -68.10
C ASP A 213 -37.20 -6.22 -66.68
N ALA A 214 -38.39 -5.68 -66.43
CA ALA A 214 -38.81 -5.26 -65.08
C ALA A 214 -38.93 -6.46 -64.13
N GLU A 215 -39.54 -7.57 -64.57
CA GLU A 215 -39.63 -8.80 -63.80
C GLU A 215 -38.25 -9.39 -63.50
N ARG A 216 -37.33 -9.35 -64.47
CA ARG A 216 -35.95 -9.79 -64.27
C ARG A 216 -35.22 -8.97 -63.21
N VAL A 217 -35.32 -7.64 -63.28
CA VAL A 217 -34.68 -6.74 -62.30
C VAL A 217 -35.29 -6.90 -60.91
N VAL A 218 -36.61 -7.11 -60.80
CA VAL A 218 -37.25 -7.38 -59.52
C VAL A 218 -36.77 -8.71 -58.94
N HIS A 219 -36.66 -9.75 -59.75
CA HIS A 219 -36.15 -11.05 -59.31
C HIS A 219 -34.69 -10.97 -58.86
N GLU A 220 -33.83 -10.31 -59.65
CA GLU A 220 -32.42 -10.07 -59.31
C GLU A 220 -32.28 -9.27 -58.01
N ALA A 221 -33.10 -8.22 -57.84
CA ALA A 221 -33.11 -7.43 -56.61
C ALA A 221 -33.61 -8.23 -55.39
N HIS A 222 -34.60 -9.11 -55.57
CA HIS A 222 -35.07 -10.00 -54.50
C HIS A 222 -34.00 -11.02 -54.11
N GLU A 223 -33.36 -11.68 -55.07
CA GLU A 223 -32.25 -12.60 -54.79
C GLU A 223 -31.09 -11.90 -54.07
N GLU A 224 -30.73 -10.68 -54.49
CA GLU A 224 -29.70 -9.90 -53.80
C GLU A 224 -30.11 -9.52 -52.37
N ALA A 225 -31.39 -9.17 -52.16
CA ALA A 225 -31.90 -8.85 -50.83
C ALA A 225 -31.83 -10.09 -49.93
N ASP A 226 -32.26 -11.25 -50.41
CA ASP A 226 -32.22 -12.51 -49.67
C ASP A 226 -30.79 -12.92 -49.34
N ARG A 227 -29.84 -12.76 -50.29
CA ARG A 227 -28.41 -12.99 -50.03
C ARG A 227 -27.88 -12.06 -48.94
N LYS A 228 -28.21 -10.76 -49.00
CA LYS A 228 -27.79 -9.78 -47.99
C LYS A 228 -28.41 -10.08 -46.62
N MET A 229 -29.67 -10.53 -46.57
CA MET A 229 -30.32 -10.95 -45.32
C MET A 229 -29.64 -12.19 -44.74
N ALA A 230 -29.40 -13.23 -45.55
CA ALA A 230 -28.72 -14.44 -45.10
C ALA A 230 -27.29 -14.16 -44.58
N ASP A 231 -26.55 -13.27 -45.24
CA ASP A 231 -25.22 -12.85 -44.78
C ASP A 231 -25.28 -12.03 -43.48
N ALA A 232 -26.28 -11.17 -43.33
CA ALA A 232 -26.51 -10.42 -42.10
C ALA A 232 -26.89 -11.34 -40.94
N GLU A 233 -27.77 -12.31 -41.18
CA GLU A 233 -28.19 -13.32 -40.20
C GLU A 233 -27.02 -14.19 -39.75
N LYS A 234 -26.17 -14.64 -40.68
CA LYS A 234 -24.94 -15.39 -40.33
C LYS A 234 -24.00 -14.58 -39.44
N LYS A 235 -23.74 -13.32 -39.79
CA LYS A 235 -22.89 -12.43 -38.98
C LYS A 235 -23.52 -12.14 -37.62
N ALA A 236 -24.82 -11.92 -37.56
CA ALA A 236 -25.53 -11.73 -36.29
C ALA A 236 -25.40 -12.98 -35.40
N HIS A 237 -25.57 -14.17 -35.96
CA HIS A 237 -25.41 -15.42 -35.24
C HIS A 237 -23.97 -15.62 -34.75
N GLU A 238 -22.97 -15.36 -35.59
CA GLU A 238 -21.56 -15.39 -35.22
C GLU A 238 -21.27 -14.45 -34.04
N HIS A 239 -21.76 -13.21 -34.10
CA HIS A 239 -21.61 -12.26 -32.99
C HIS A 239 -22.30 -12.70 -31.71
N ILE A 240 -23.47 -13.35 -31.79
CA ILE A 240 -24.18 -13.87 -30.61
C ILE A 240 -23.36 -15.00 -29.97
N VAL A 241 -22.86 -15.95 -30.77
CA VAL A 241 -22.05 -17.07 -30.28
C VAL A 241 -20.73 -16.57 -29.67
N ASP A 242 -20.08 -15.61 -30.33
CA ASP A 242 -18.88 -14.97 -29.81
C ASP A 242 -19.14 -14.25 -28.48
N ALA A 243 -20.23 -13.50 -28.39
CA ALA A 243 -20.62 -12.80 -27.18
C ALA A 243 -20.95 -13.78 -26.04
N GLN A 244 -21.67 -14.87 -26.33
CA GLN A 244 -21.97 -15.94 -25.37
C GLN A 244 -20.68 -16.60 -24.88
N THR A 245 -19.79 -17.00 -25.78
CA THR A 245 -18.53 -17.65 -25.41
C THR A 245 -17.62 -16.73 -24.58
N ARG A 246 -17.64 -15.41 -24.86
CA ARG A 246 -16.92 -14.42 -24.04
C ARG A 246 -17.57 -14.25 -22.68
N ALA A 247 -18.90 -14.20 -22.61
CA ALA A 247 -19.63 -14.12 -21.35
C ALA A 247 -19.36 -15.32 -20.45
N GLU A 248 -19.42 -16.55 -20.99
CA GLU A 248 -19.12 -17.79 -20.25
C GLU A 248 -17.67 -17.83 -19.73
N ARG A 249 -16.71 -17.35 -20.54
CA ARG A 249 -15.31 -17.21 -20.10
C ARG A 249 -15.15 -16.21 -18.97
N ILE A 250 -15.82 -15.06 -19.06
CA ILE A 250 -15.78 -14.04 -18.00
C ILE A 250 -16.46 -14.57 -16.74
N GLU A 251 -17.59 -15.26 -16.85
CA GLU A 251 -18.32 -15.81 -15.72
C GLU A 251 -17.51 -16.89 -15.00
N SER A 252 -16.91 -17.82 -15.74
CA SER A 252 -16.04 -18.84 -15.16
C SER A 252 -14.80 -18.22 -14.50
N ALA A 253 -14.15 -17.24 -15.13
CA ALA A 253 -13.02 -16.52 -14.53
C ALA A 253 -13.43 -15.74 -13.27
N ALA A 254 -14.58 -15.07 -13.29
CA ALA A 254 -15.11 -14.34 -12.15
C ALA A 254 -15.46 -15.28 -11.00
N ARG A 255 -16.04 -16.45 -11.30
CA ARG A 255 -16.37 -17.48 -10.32
C ARG A 255 -15.11 -18.05 -9.66
N VAL A 256 -14.11 -18.44 -10.45
CA VAL A 256 -12.82 -18.93 -9.93
C VAL A 256 -12.13 -17.85 -9.10
N ASN A 257 -12.14 -16.59 -9.55
CA ASN A 257 -11.57 -15.48 -8.80
C ASN A 257 -12.31 -15.25 -7.46
N SER A 258 -13.64 -15.33 -7.46
CA SER A 258 -14.45 -15.24 -6.25
C SER A 258 -14.14 -16.38 -5.28
N GLU A 259 -14.10 -17.62 -5.78
CA GLU A 259 -13.75 -18.80 -4.98
C GLU A 259 -12.34 -18.66 -4.38
N ARG A 260 -11.36 -18.21 -5.17
CA ARG A 260 -9.99 -17.92 -4.70
C ARG A 260 -9.97 -16.86 -3.60
N VAL A 261 -10.61 -15.71 -3.82
CA VAL A 261 -10.67 -14.63 -2.82
C VAL A 261 -11.37 -15.10 -1.53
N THR A 262 -12.44 -15.88 -1.64
CA THR A 262 -13.13 -16.43 -0.47
C THR A 262 -12.27 -17.43 0.31
N SER A 263 -11.49 -18.25 -0.40
CA SER A 263 -10.54 -19.18 0.22
C SER A 263 -9.40 -18.45 0.92
N GLU A 264 -8.81 -17.44 0.26
CA GLU A 264 -7.75 -16.60 0.84
C GLU A 264 -8.25 -15.83 2.07
N ALA A 265 -9.46 -15.27 2.01
CA ALA A 265 -10.08 -14.59 3.15
C ALA A 265 -10.31 -15.53 4.33
N ARG A 266 -10.79 -16.75 4.08
CA ARG A 266 -10.97 -17.78 5.13
C ARG A 266 -9.63 -18.19 5.75
N ALA A 267 -8.62 -18.48 4.93
CA ALA A 267 -7.29 -18.83 5.42
C ALA A 267 -6.67 -17.71 6.27
N THR A 268 -6.85 -16.44 5.85
CA THR A 268 -6.38 -15.28 6.62
C THR A 268 -7.13 -15.14 7.94
N ALA A 269 -8.45 -15.34 7.95
CA ALA A 269 -9.25 -15.28 9.17
C ALA A 269 -8.86 -16.39 10.16
N GLU A 270 -8.59 -17.60 9.68
CA GLU A 270 -8.10 -18.72 10.50
C GLU A 270 -6.72 -18.41 11.09
N LYS A 271 -5.81 -17.84 10.30
CA LYS A 271 -4.49 -17.41 10.78
C LYS A 271 -4.61 -16.35 11.88
N VAL A 272 -5.39 -15.29 11.65
CA VAL A 272 -5.60 -14.22 12.64
C VAL A 272 -6.22 -14.77 13.92
N THR A 273 -7.15 -15.73 13.79
CA THR A 273 -7.77 -16.39 14.96
C THR A 273 -6.74 -17.20 15.74
N THR A 274 -5.87 -17.93 15.05
CA THR A 274 -4.79 -18.71 15.67
C THR A 274 -3.78 -17.80 16.36
N ASP A 275 -3.35 -16.72 15.70
CA ASP A 275 -2.42 -15.73 16.27
C ASP A 275 -3.04 -15.03 17.50
N ALA A 276 -4.33 -14.69 17.45
CA ALA A 276 -5.05 -14.11 18.57
C ALA A 276 -5.15 -15.09 19.75
N GLN A 277 -5.41 -16.37 19.49
CA GLN A 277 -5.41 -17.41 20.53
C GLN A 277 -4.01 -17.63 21.14
N ALA A 278 -2.98 -17.63 20.31
CA ALA A 278 -1.59 -17.75 20.76
C ALA A 278 -1.22 -16.59 21.70
N ARG A 279 -1.44 -15.34 21.27
CA ARG A 279 -1.22 -14.15 22.10
C ARG A 279 -2.04 -14.15 23.38
N ARG A 280 -3.30 -14.61 23.30
CA ARG A 280 -4.15 -14.73 24.48
C ARG A 280 -3.55 -15.69 25.50
N ASN A 281 -3.06 -16.85 25.05
CA ASN A 281 -2.45 -17.83 25.92
C ASN A 281 -1.11 -17.35 26.50
N GLU A 282 -0.31 -16.64 25.71
CA GLU A 282 0.93 -15.98 26.15
C GLU A 282 0.65 -14.97 27.26
N LEU A 283 -0.27 -14.02 27.03
CA LEU A 283 -0.65 -13.02 28.03
C LEU A 283 -1.24 -13.65 29.29
N PHE A 284 -2.04 -14.72 29.16
CA PHE A 284 -2.54 -15.43 30.34
C PHE A 284 -1.42 -16.17 31.09
N GLY A 285 -0.43 -16.72 30.39
CA GLY A 285 0.74 -17.32 31.01
C GLY A 285 1.57 -16.29 31.78
N GLU A 286 1.79 -15.11 31.21
CA GLU A 286 2.46 -13.99 31.88
C GLU A 286 1.69 -13.53 33.11
N LEU A 287 0.37 -13.30 32.99
CA LEU A 287 -0.48 -12.91 34.12
C LEU A 287 -0.52 -13.97 35.22
N GLU A 288 -0.49 -15.25 34.86
CA GLU A 288 -0.45 -16.34 35.82
C GLU A 288 0.90 -16.38 36.57
N SER A 289 2.01 -16.18 35.85
CA SER A 289 3.35 -16.06 36.46
C SER A 289 3.43 -14.86 37.40
N GLU A 290 2.93 -13.68 36.99
CA GLU A 290 2.90 -12.49 37.85
C GLU A 290 2.04 -12.71 39.09
N ARG A 291 0.89 -13.40 38.92
CA ARG A 291 0.02 -13.77 40.04
C ARG A 291 0.76 -14.68 41.01
N ASP A 292 1.48 -15.68 40.53
CA ASP A 292 2.23 -16.61 41.38
C ASP A 292 3.40 -15.92 42.08
N ASP A 293 4.13 -15.03 41.40
CA ASP A 293 5.19 -14.21 41.99
C ASP A 293 4.67 -13.29 43.10
N LEU A 294 3.53 -12.62 42.86
CA LEU A 294 2.88 -11.78 43.87
C LEU A 294 2.39 -12.61 45.05
N THR A 295 1.83 -13.79 44.80
CA THR A 295 1.40 -14.72 45.86
C THR A 295 2.59 -15.14 46.72
N GLY A 296 3.72 -15.51 46.09
CA GLY A 296 4.95 -15.85 46.78
C GLY A 296 5.52 -14.69 47.61
N LYS A 297 5.48 -13.45 47.09
CA LYS A 297 5.89 -12.25 47.86
C LYS A 297 4.98 -12.01 49.07
N VAL A 298 3.68 -12.22 48.94
CA VAL A 298 2.74 -12.10 50.07
C VAL A 298 3.04 -13.13 51.14
N ASP A 299 3.32 -14.38 50.77
CA ASP A 299 3.68 -15.44 51.72
C ASP A 299 5.01 -15.15 52.42
N GLN A 300 6.01 -14.63 51.69
CA GLN A 300 7.27 -14.17 52.27
C GLN A 300 7.07 -13.03 53.28
N LEU A 301 6.23 -12.04 52.97
CA LEU A 301 5.92 -10.94 53.88
C LEU A 301 5.21 -11.44 55.14
N ARG A 302 4.28 -12.39 55.01
CA ARG A 302 3.60 -13.03 56.16
C ARG A 302 4.57 -13.81 57.03
N ALA A 303 5.47 -14.59 56.42
CA ALA A 303 6.50 -15.31 57.16
C ALA A 303 7.46 -14.36 57.89
N PHE A 304 7.88 -13.27 57.23
CA PHE A 304 8.69 -12.22 57.85
C PHE A 304 7.96 -11.57 59.03
N GLU A 305 6.68 -11.22 58.87
CA GLU A 305 5.87 -10.63 59.94
C GLU A 305 5.78 -11.58 61.15
N ASN A 306 5.48 -12.86 60.92
CA ASN A 306 5.40 -13.85 61.99
C ASN A 306 6.73 -14.00 62.73
N ASN A 307 7.83 -14.16 61.99
CA ASN A 307 9.18 -14.26 62.58
C ASN A 307 9.57 -12.99 63.34
N TYR A 308 9.22 -11.81 62.83
CA TYR A 308 9.47 -10.54 63.49
C TYR A 308 8.66 -10.40 64.78
N ARG A 309 7.37 -10.78 64.76
CA ARG A 309 6.51 -10.83 65.95
C ARG A 309 7.09 -11.78 67.00
N ASP A 310 7.49 -12.98 66.60
CA ASP A 310 8.08 -13.97 67.50
C ASP A 310 9.42 -13.49 68.08
N SER A 311 10.25 -12.85 67.27
CA SER A 311 11.51 -12.25 67.69
C SER A 311 11.29 -11.12 68.71
N ILE A 312 10.34 -10.22 68.45
CA ILE A 312 9.95 -9.18 69.42
C ILE A 312 9.43 -9.79 70.71
N ILE A 313 8.51 -10.75 70.63
CA ILE A 313 7.93 -11.40 71.81
C ILE A 313 9.04 -12.08 72.63
N SER A 314 9.95 -12.79 71.97
CA SER A 314 11.11 -13.43 72.60
C SER A 314 12.05 -12.40 73.24
N HIS A 315 12.36 -11.31 72.54
CA HIS A 315 13.20 -10.23 73.05
C HIS A 315 12.59 -9.55 74.28
N LEU A 316 11.29 -9.21 74.22
CA LEU A 316 10.57 -8.61 75.35
C LEU A 316 10.46 -9.59 76.53
N ARG A 317 10.24 -10.88 76.28
CA ARG A 317 10.25 -11.92 77.34
C ARG A 317 11.62 -12.04 77.99
N SER A 318 12.69 -12.05 77.21
CA SER A 318 14.07 -12.09 77.71
C SER A 318 14.41 -10.83 78.53
N GLN A 319 14.00 -9.65 78.08
CA GLN A 319 14.16 -8.41 78.85
C GLN A 319 13.37 -8.45 80.17
N ALA A 320 12.13 -8.94 80.15
CA ALA A 320 11.34 -9.10 81.37
C ALA A 320 11.99 -10.08 82.36
N GLU A 321 12.50 -11.22 81.88
CA GLU A 321 13.21 -12.20 82.71
C GLU A 321 14.51 -11.64 83.30
N ASN A 322 15.27 -10.84 82.54
CA ASN A 322 16.48 -10.18 83.02
C ASN A 322 16.17 -9.16 84.13
N ILE A 323 15.05 -8.43 84.01
CA ILE A 323 14.57 -7.50 85.05
C ILE A 323 14.15 -8.28 86.30
N GLU A 324 13.42 -9.40 86.15
CA GLU A 324 13.02 -10.25 87.29
C GLU A 324 14.23 -10.82 88.05
N LYS A 325 15.27 -11.21 87.33
CA LYS A 325 16.52 -11.72 87.91
C LYS A 325 17.44 -10.62 88.45
N GLY A 326 17.13 -9.34 88.22
CA GLY A 326 17.93 -8.21 88.68
C GLY A 326 19.30 -8.07 88.00
N VAL A 327 19.48 -8.66 86.82
CA VAL A 327 20.74 -8.60 86.05
C VAL A 327 20.63 -7.46 85.04
N PHE A 328 21.12 -6.28 85.42
CA PHE A 328 21.14 -5.08 84.56
C PHE A 328 22.40 -4.96 83.69
N GLU A 329 23.31 -5.95 83.77
CA GLU A 329 24.51 -5.95 82.94
C GLU A 329 24.27 -6.74 81.65
N PRO A 330 24.56 -6.16 80.46
CA PRO A 330 24.40 -6.84 79.19
C PRO A 330 25.40 -8.00 79.13
N THR A 331 24.89 -9.23 79.27
CA THR A 331 25.70 -10.46 79.25
C THR A 331 26.26 -10.77 77.85
N ALA A 332 25.78 -10.08 76.81
CA ALA A 332 26.31 -10.15 75.47
C ALA A 332 27.36 -9.05 75.23
N THR A 333 28.63 -9.34 75.48
CA THR A 333 29.71 -8.62 74.81
C THR A 333 29.59 -8.88 73.31
N ALA A 334 29.50 -7.84 72.49
CA ALA A 334 29.45 -7.98 71.03
C ALA A 334 30.51 -8.98 70.54
N ASP A 335 30.15 -9.90 69.63
CA ASP A 335 31.04 -10.96 69.12
C ASP A 335 32.35 -10.44 68.52
N LEU A 336 32.42 -9.13 68.20
CA LEU A 336 33.62 -8.42 67.75
C LEU A 336 34.67 -8.19 68.86
N VAL A 337 34.29 -8.36 70.13
CA VAL A 337 35.15 -8.11 71.31
C VAL A 337 35.66 -9.42 71.92
N ARG A 338 35.04 -10.56 71.60
CA ARG A 338 35.51 -11.89 72.06
C ARG A 338 36.94 -12.10 71.59
N SER A 339 37.82 -12.45 72.53
CA SER A 339 39.26 -12.65 72.31
C SER A 339 39.59 -13.67 71.22
N GLU A 340 38.66 -14.55 70.88
CA GLU A 340 38.78 -15.61 69.87
C GLU A 340 38.70 -15.07 68.43
N ASN A 341 38.09 -13.90 68.21
CA ASN A 341 38.01 -13.21 66.90
C ASN A 341 38.99 -12.06 66.76
N ARG A 342 39.89 -11.88 67.74
CA ARG A 342 40.93 -10.84 67.68
C ARG A 342 42.06 -11.38 66.79
N VAL A 343 42.26 -10.75 65.63
CA VAL A 343 43.39 -11.03 64.71
C VAL A 343 44.69 -11.05 65.52
N ALA A 344 45.45 -12.13 65.43
CA ALA A 344 46.71 -12.29 66.13
C ALA A 344 47.67 -11.13 65.80
N PRO A 345 48.44 -10.60 66.77
CA PRO A 345 49.38 -9.51 66.51
C PRO A 345 50.39 -9.99 65.46
N GLY A 346 50.46 -9.30 64.32
CA GLY A 346 51.34 -9.64 63.20
C GLY A 346 50.69 -9.94 61.84
N SER A 347 49.35 -10.03 61.71
CA SER A 347 48.70 -10.26 60.40
C SER A 347 47.85 -9.08 59.89
N SER A 348 48.17 -7.86 60.30
CA SER A 348 47.53 -6.66 59.74
C SER A 348 48.32 -6.13 58.53
N ALA A 349 47.63 -5.78 57.45
CA ALA A 349 48.23 -5.30 56.19
C ALA A 349 48.90 -3.90 56.29
N THR A 350 49.06 -3.35 57.50
CA THR A 350 49.62 -2.01 57.74
C THR A 350 50.61 -2.04 58.91
N PRO A 351 51.91 -2.25 58.66
CA PRO A 351 52.95 -2.36 59.70
C PRO A 351 53.06 -1.15 60.64
N ARG A 352 52.59 0.04 60.21
CA ARG A 352 52.62 1.27 60.99
C ARG A 352 51.66 1.30 62.18
N LEU A 353 50.52 0.61 62.10
CA LEU A 353 49.54 0.58 63.19
C LEU A 353 49.95 -0.41 64.29
N ASP A 354 50.61 -1.51 63.91
CA ASP A 354 51.08 -2.52 64.86
C ASP A 354 52.20 -1.97 65.78
N ALA A 355 53.08 -1.13 65.22
CA ALA A 355 54.14 -0.44 65.98
C ALA A 355 53.59 0.58 67.01
N LEU A 356 52.43 1.18 66.74
CA LEU A 356 51.76 2.10 67.68
C LEU A 356 51.06 1.35 68.82
N ILE A 357 50.58 0.13 68.56
CA ILE A 357 49.94 -0.72 69.56
C ILE A 357 51.00 -1.34 70.49
N THR A 358 52.11 -1.82 69.94
CA THR A 358 53.24 -2.36 70.73
C THR A 358 54.11 -1.28 71.39
N GLY A 359 54.25 -0.10 70.79
CA GLY A 359 54.99 1.02 71.39
C GLY A 359 54.31 1.60 72.63
N ARG A 360 52.97 1.52 72.72
CA ARG A 360 52.21 2.01 73.87
C ARG A 360 52.25 1.07 75.08
N SER A 361 52.53 -0.22 74.89
CA SER A 361 52.58 -1.20 75.99
C SER A 361 53.91 -1.25 76.73
N GLN A 362 54.96 -0.56 76.27
CA GLN A 362 56.26 -0.49 76.95
C GLN A 362 56.44 0.73 77.88
N GLN A 363 55.39 1.54 78.07
CA GLN A 363 55.47 2.78 78.83
C GLN A 363 54.65 2.80 80.14
N ASN A 364 54.19 1.65 80.63
CA ASN A 364 53.66 1.49 81.99
C ASN A 364 54.27 0.27 82.68
#